data_AF-A0A845MIC0-F1
#
_entry.id   AF-A0A845MIC0-F1
#
_cell.length_a   1.000
_cell.length_b   1.000
_cell.length_c   1.000
_cell.angle_alpha   90.00
_cell.angle_beta   90.00
_cell.angle_gamma   90.00
#
_symmetry.space_group_name_H-M   'P 1'
#
loop_
_entity.id
_entity.type
_entity.pdbx_description
1 polymer ?
#
loop_
_entity_poly.entity_id
_entity_poly.type
_entity_poly.pdbx_seq_one_letter_code
_entity_poly.pdbx_strand_id
1 'polypeptide(L)'
;MTGHKKFDEFITAWDSDGTGYFKVARIFLDETRDAKKLEAAAKKAARDIEAEVMYAWDLNKPKSDAWWLGWGGYDLEEDIPFFAAMAKPEVKDKIQAFDPKDNEFECSTLEEYKEMLFNAYDEELTAAELILGFKDWVQSLDGQAQNALLKDLKSWLKNANEK
;
A
#
# COMPACT_ATOMS: atom_id res chain seq x y z
N MET A 1 4.15 -11.27 18.89
CA MET A 1 5.04 -11.24 17.71
C MET A 1 4.60 -12.22 16.61
N THR A 2 3.32 -12.29 16.21
CA THR A 2 2.85 -13.36 15.29
C THR A 2 1.78 -12.93 14.26
N GLY A 3 1.39 -11.66 14.20
CA GLY A 3 0.41 -11.15 13.22
C GLY A 3 1.02 -10.83 11.85
N HIS A 4 2.19 -10.18 11.83
CA HIS A 4 2.76 -9.54 10.62
C HIS A 4 3.09 -10.54 9.50
N LYS A 5 3.67 -11.70 9.84
CA LYS A 5 4.08 -12.71 8.83
C LYS A 5 2.94 -13.18 7.92
N LYS A 6 1.68 -12.99 8.33
CA LYS A 6 0.52 -13.37 7.53
C LYS A 6 0.23 -12.39 6.40
N PHE A 7 0.80 -11.18 6.43
CA PHE A 7 0.55 -10.15 5.42
C PHE A 7 1.71 -9.97 4.43
N ASP A 8 2.91 -10.43 4.78
CA ASP A 8 4.14 -10.28 3.98
C ASP A 8 3.98 -10.78 2.53
N GLU A 9 3.10 -11.76 2.27
CA GLU A 9 2.86 -12.29 0.92
C GLU A 9 1.99 -11.39 0.02
N PHE A 10 1.31 -10.39 0.59
CA PHE A 10 0.37 -9.53 -0.16
C PHE A 10 0.99 -8.21 -0.61
N ILE A 11 2.27 -7.96 -0.37
CA ILE A 11 2.97 -6.81 -0.94
C ILE A 11 4.13 -7.28 -1.79
N THR A 12 4.24 -6.71 -3.00
CA THR A 12 5.43 -6.81 -3.83
C THR A 12 6.01 -5.42 -3.98
N ALA A 13 7.28 -5.22 -3.63
CA ALA A 13 7.99 -3.96 -3.82
C ALA A 13 9.31 -4.20 -4.56
N TRP A 14 9.75 -3.21 -5.34
CA TRP A 14 11.01 -3.25 -6.09
C TRP A 14 11.55 -1.83 -6.31
N ASP A 15 12.87 -1.68 -6.41
CA ASP A 15 13.50 -0.42 -6.77
C ASP A 15 13.67 -0.35 -8.30
N SER A 16 13.35 0.79 -8.90
CA SER A 16 13.68 1.11 -10.29
C SER A 16 14.10 2.57 -10.39
N ASP A 17 15.17 2.85 -11.12
CA ASP A 17 15.63 4.21 -11.40
C ASP A 17 15.88 5.10 -10.15
N GLY A 18 16.19 4.46 -9.01
CA GLY A 18 16.42 5.15 -7.74
C GLY A 18 15.17 5.38 -6.90
N THR A 19 14.00 4.94 -7.36
CA THR A 19 12.71 5.07 -6.69
C THR A 19 12.14 3.70 -6.34
N GLY A 20 11.60 3.56 -5.12
CA GLY A 20 10.86 2.39 -4.69
C GLY A 20 9.45 2.37 -5.27
N TYR A 21 9.04 1.22 -5.77
CA TYR A 21 7.68 0.95 -6.25
C TYR A 21 7.08 -0.20 -5.48
N PHE A 22 5.74 -0.25 -5.39
CA PHE A 22 5.05 -1.36 -4.79
C PHE A 22 3.70 -1.65 -5.46
N LYS A 23 3.19 -2.86 -5.21
CA LYS A 23 1.83 -3.31 -5.55
C LYS A 23 1.29 -4.15 -4.40
N VAL A 24 0.10 -3.80 -3.92
CA VAL A 24 -0.63 -4.58 -2.89
C VAL A 24 -1.59 -5.56 -3.56
N ALA A 25 -1.69 -6.76 -3.02
CA ALA A 25 -2.57 -7.84 -3.50
C ALA A 25 -2.37 -8.15 -4.99
N ARG A 26 -1.13 -8.06 -5.50
CA ARG A 26 -0.86 -8.26 -6.93
C ARG A 26 -1.27 -9.66 -7.38
N ILE A 27 -2.15 -9.72 -8.38
CA ILE A 27 -2.52 -10.95 -9.09
C ILE A 27 -2.09 -10.87 -10.56
N PHE A 28 -1.80 -12.02 -11.15
CA PHE A 28 -1.54 -12.12 -12.59
C PHE A 28 -2.77 -12.66 -13.31
N LEU A 29 -3.08 -12.07 -14.46
CA LEU A 29 -4.25 -12.41 -15.28
C LEU A 29 -3.80 -12.84 -16.67
N ASP A 30 -4.42 -13.90 -17.19
CA ASP A 30 -4.06 -14.51 -18.48
C ASP A 30 -4.43 -13.64 -19.71
N GLU A 31 -5.39 -12.72 -19.54
CA GLU A 31 -5.79 -11.79 -20.59
C GLU A 31 -4.71 -10.73 -20.83
N THR A 32 -4.19 -10.64 -22.05
CA THR A 32 -3.03 -9.81 -22.43
C THR A 32 -3.26 -8.98 -23.69
N ARG A 33 -4.51 -8.93 -24.18
CA ARG A 33 -4.85 -8.31 -25.47
C ARG A 33 -6.00 -7.32 -25.40
N ASP A 34 -6.90 -7.45 -24.41
CA ASP A 34 -8.09 -6.63 -24.31
C ASP A 34 -8.28 -6.07 -22.89
N ALA A 35 -8.17 -4.75 -22.77
CA ALA A 35 -8.39 -3.99 -21.55
C ALA A 35 -9.75 -4.26 -20.89
N LYS A 36 -10.83 -4.37 -21.66
CA LYS A 36 -12.17 -4.60 -21.11
C LYS A 36 -12.30 -5.99 -20.50
N LYS A 37 -11.66 -6.99 -21.12
CA LYS A 37 -11.63 -8.36 -20.60
C LYS A 37 -10.72 -8.47 -19.38
N LEU A 38 -9.63 -7.72 -19.35
CA LEU A 38 -8.74 -7.64 -18.19
C LEU A 38 -9.46 -7.02 -16.99
N GLU A 39 -10.18 -5.91 -17.21
CA GLU A 39 -11.02 -5.28 -16.19
C GLU A 39 -12.11 -6.24 -15.68
N ALA A 40 -12.77 -6.97 -16.60
CA ALA A 40 -13.77 -7.98 -16.21
C ALA A 40 -13.15 -9.12 -15.37
N ALA A 41 -11.91 -9.52 -15.67
CA ALA A 41 -11.20 -10.53 -14.90
C ALA A 41 -10.80 -10.01 -13.50
N ALA A 42 -10.35 -8.76 -13.39
CA ALA A 42 -10.12 -8.10 -12.11
C ALA A 42 -11.42 -8.01 -11.29
N LYS A 43 -12.55 -7.61 -11.92
CA LYS A 43 -13.89 -7.61 -11.29
C LYS A 43 -14.30 -8.99 -10.79
N LYS A 44 -14.03 -10.05 -11.57
CA LYS A 44 -14.31 -11.44 -11.15
C LYS A 44 -13.51 -11.80 -9.90
N ALA A 45 -12.26 -11.37 -9.80
CA ALA A 45 -11.44 -11.61 -8.61
C ALA A 45 -12.00 -10.88 -7.36
N ALA A 46 -12.60 -9.70 -7.52
CA ALA A 46 -13.17 -8.91 -6.43
C ALA A 46 -14.51 -9.41 -5.86
N ARG A 47 -15.15 -10.42 -6.47
CA ARG A 47 -16.57 -10.76 -6.19
C ARG A 47 -16.93 -11.11 -4.73
N ASP A 48 -15.94 -11.51 -3.92
CA ASP A 48 -16.13 -11.95 -2.52
C ASP A 48 -15.36 -11.07 -1.51
N ILE A 49 -14.97 -9.87 -1.94
CA ILE A 49 -14.39 -8.84 -1.08
C ILE A 49 -15.53 -8.13 -0.35
N GLU A 50 -15.43 -8.01 0.97
CA GLU A 50 -16.45 -7.37 1.80
C GLU A 50 -16.32 -5.86 1.83
N ALA A 51 -15.09 -5.34 1.80
CA ALA A 51 -14.83 -3.91 1.74
C ALA A 51 -14.96 -3.32 0.32
N GLU A 52 -15.08 -2.00 0.24
CA GLU A 52 -14.85 -1.28 -1.01
C GLU A 52 -13.38 -1.39 -1.41
N VAL A 53 -13.09 -1.77 -2.66
CA VAL A 53 -11.72 -1.88 -3.18
C VAL A 53 -11.59 -1.11 -4.48
N MET A 54 -10.57 -0.25 -4.51
CA MET A 54 -10.08 0.38 -5.73
C MET A 54 -8.90 -0.44 -6.22
N TYR A 55 -8.89 -0.78 -7.51
CA TYR A 55 -7.83 -1.56 -8.12
C TYR A 55 -7.42 -0.98 -9.47
N ALA A 56 -6.16 -1.16 -9.80
CA ALA A 56 -5.61 -0.91 -11.11
C ALA A 56 -5.27 -2.22 -11.81
N TRP A 57 -5.05 -2.13 -13.12
CA TRP A 57 -4.55 -3.22 -13.93
C TRP A 57 -3.59 -2.68 -14.99
N ASP A 58 -2.61 -3.49 -15.36
CA ASP A 58 -1.68 -3.22 -16.46
C ASP A 58 -1.81 -4.31 -17.51
N LEU A 59 -2.12 -3.90 -18.75
CA LEU A 59 -2.24 -4.79 -19.89
C LEU A 59 -0.86 -4.99 -20.50
N ASN A 60 -0.20 -6.10 -20.13
CA ASN A 60 1.20 -6.31 -20.49
C ASN A 60 1.44 -7.71 -21.08
N LYS A 61 2.60 -7.87 -21.75
CA LYS A 61 3.06 -9.16 -22.29
C LYS A 61 4.39 -9.54 -21.62
N PRO A 62 4.54 -10.77 -21.10
CA PRO A 62 3.71 -11.95 -21.36
C PRO A 62 2.49 -12.14 -20.43
N LYS A 63 2.33 -11.32 -19.38
CA LYS A 63 1.22 -11.41 -18.43
C LYS A 63 0.75 -10.01 -18.05
N SER A 64 -0.56 -9.86 -17.90
CA SER A 64 -1.15 -8.68 -17.27
C SER A 64 -1.21 -8.88 -15.77
N ASP A 65 -1.31 -7.80 -15.03
CA ASP A 65 -1.55 -7.85 -13.59
C ASP A 65 -2.64 -6.88 -13.14
N ALA A 66 -3.15 -7.14 -11.95
CA ALA A 66 -4.04 -6.24 -11.23
C ALA A 66 -3.61 -6.17 -9.77
N TRP A 67 -3.78 -5.02 -9.14
CA TRP A 67 -3.38 -4.77 -7.76
C TRP A 67 -4.31 -3.72 -7.14
N TRP A 68 -4.30 -3.63 -5.81
CA TRP A 68 -5.14 -2.69 -5.08
C TRP A 68 -4.47 -1.33 -4.96
N LEU A 69 -5.26 -0.29 -5.17
CA LEU A 69 -4.94 1.11 -4.86
C LEU A 69 -5.60 1.57 -3.56
N GLY A 70 -6.74 0.97 -3.19
CA GLY A 70 -7.49 1.34 -1.99
C GLY A 70 -8.29 0.17 -1.42
N TRP A 71 -8.52 0.18 -0.11
CA TRP A 71 -9.32 -0.84 0.58
C TRP A 71 -10.05 -0.22 1.77
N GLY A 72 -11.38 -0.40 1.86
CA GLY A 72 -12.17 -0.01 3.03
C GLY A 72 -12.17 1.50 3.34
N GLY A 73 -11.93 2.34 2.32
CA GLY A 73 -11.80 3.79 2.47
C GLY A 73 -10.37 4.30 2.71
N TYR A 74 -9.39 3.39 2.86
CA TYR A 74 -7.97 3.72 2.91
C TYR A 74 -7.39 3.83 1.50
N ASP A 75 -6.56 4.86 1.28
CA ASP A 75 -5.79 5.02 0.05
C ASP A 75 -4.42 4.39 0.25
N LEU A 76 -4.22 3.19 -0.32
CA LEU A 76 -2.98 2.46 -0.13
C LEU A 76 -1.81 3.12 -0.85
N GLU A 77 -2.06 3.92 -1.90
CA GLU A 77 -1.01 4.63 -2.64
C GLU A 77 -0.43 5.79 -1.82
N GLU A 78 -1.23 6.38 -0.93
CA GLU A 78 -0.79 7.47 -0.06
C GLU A 78 -0.39 6.97 1.34
N ASP A 79 -1.22 6.11 1.94
CA ASP A 79 -1.04 5.64 3.31
C ASP A 79 0.27 4.86 3.47
N ILE A 80 0.58 3.93 2.55
CA ILE A 80 1.77 3.07 2.69
C ILE A 80 3.07 3.90 2.62
N PRO A 81 3.25 4.80 1.63
CA PRO A 81 4.36 5.74 1.61
C PRO A 81 4.42 6.64 2.84
N PHE A 82 3.28 7.14 3.32
CA PHE A 82 3.23 7.96 4.53
C PHE A 82 3.80 7.20 5.74
N PHE A 83 3.30 5.97 5.99
CA PHE A 83 3.82 5.12 7.06
C PHE A 83 5.32 4.78 6.87
N ALA A 84 5.77 4.58 5.63
CA ALA A 84 7.18 4.32 5.33
C ALA A 84 8.07 5.54 5.65
N ALA A 85 7.66 6.74 5.24
CA ALA A 85 8.39 7.97 5.51
C ALA A 85 8.45 8.26 7.01
N MET A 86 7.32 8.14 7.72
CA MET A 86 7.26 8.33 9.18
C MET A 86 8.08 7.29 9.95
N ALA A 87 8.43 6.16 9.33
CA ALA A 87 9.25 5.14 9.94
C ALA A 87 10.76 5.42 9.89
N LYS A 88 11.21 6.34 9.01
CA LYS A 88 12.62 6.71 8.85
C LYS A 88 13.21 7.25 10.17
N PRO A 89 14.42 6.86 10.58
CA PRO A 89 15.04 7.32 11.82
C PRO A 89 15.11 8.85 11.91
N GLU A 90 15.57 9.52 10.84
CA GLU A 90 15.70 10.97 10.76
C GLU A 90 14.34 11.69 10.88
N VAL A 91 13.28 11.13 10.31
CA VAL A 91 11.92 11.66 10.40
C VAL A 91 11.37 11.47 11.82
N LYS A 92 11.60 10.31 12.44
CA LYS A 92 11.22 10.05 13.84
C LYS A 92 11.87 11.02 14.80
N ASP A 93 13.16 11.30 14.63
CA ASP A 93 13.88 12.25 15.47
C ASP A 93 13.30 13.66 15.33
N LYS A 94 12.98 14.09 14.09
CA LYS A 94 12.30 15.36 13.81
C LYS A 94 10.92 15.45 14.47
N ILE A 95 10.09 14.40 14.36
CA ILE A 95 8.77 14.33 14.99
C ILE A 95 8.86 14.43 16.51
N GLN A 96 9.82 13.75 17.13
CA GLN A 96 10.01 13.79 18.59
C GLN A 96 10.49 15.15 19.09
N ALA A 97 11.26 15.86 18.26
CA ALA A 97 11.77 17.20 18.55
C ALA A 97 10.80 18.32 18.14
N PHE A 98 9.61 18.01 17.64
CA PHE A 98 8.67 19.01 17.14
C PHE A 98 8.32 20.06 18.20
N ASP A 99 8.63 21.32 17.89
CA ASP A 99 8.17 22.50 18.62
C ASP A 99 7.36 23.39 17.66
N PRO A 100 6.07 23.66 17.92
CA PRO A 100 5.26 24.54 17.08
C PRO A 100 5.77 25.99 17.02
N LYS A 101 6.74 26.38 17.86
CA LYS A 101 7.40 27.69 17.83
C LYS A 101 8.75 27.70 17.13
N ASP A 102 9.33 26.52 16.90
CA ASP A 102 10.69 26.37 16.38
C ASP A 102 10.80 25.06 15.57
N ASN A 103 10.25 25.07 14.36
CA ASN A 103 10.38 23.98 13.39
C ASN A 103 10.65 24.52 11.98
N GLU A 104 11.29 23.70 11.15
CA GLU A 104 11.81 24.11 9.84
C GLU A 104 10.74 24.48 8.79
N PHE A 105 9.48 24.12 9.05
CA PHE A 105 8.35 24.33 8.13
C PHE A 105 7.32 25.34 8.65
N GLU A 106 7.58 25.99 9.80
CA GLU A 106 6.67 26.93 10.46
C GLU A 106 5.27 26.32 10.74
N CYS A 107 5.19 25.00 10.93
CA CYS A 107 3.95 24.29 11.19
C CYS A 107 3.43 24.59 12.61
N SER A 108 2.10 24.76 12.72
CA SER A 108 1.45 25.03 14.01
C SER A 108 1.01 23.75 14.71
N THR A 109 0.83 22.66 13.96
CA THR A 109 0.44 21.36 14.49
C THR A 109 1.40 20.25 14.05
N LEU A 110 1.42 19.17 14.83
CA LEU A 110 2.25 18.01 14.50
C LEU A 110 1.76 17.32 13.22
N GLU A 111 0.46 17.33 12.93
CA GLU A 111 -0.07 16.68 11.71
C GLU A 111 0.36 17.44 10.45
N GLU A 112 0.25 18.77 10.44
CA GLU A 112 0.83 19.59 9.36
C GLU A 112 2.33 19.32 9.19
N TYR A 113 3.06 19.20 10.31
CA TYR A 113 4.49 18.92 10.27
C TYR A 113 4.80 17.54 9.66
N LYS A 114 4.00 16.51 9.97
CA LYS A 114 4.13 15.18 9.36
C LYS A 114 3.82 15.19 7.87
N GLU A 115 2.83 15.94 7.43
CA GLU A 115 2.52 16.10 6.00
C GLU A 115 3.70 16.76 5.26
N MET A 116 4.29 17.81 5.84
CA MET A 116 5.48 18.46 5.26
C MET A 116 6.69 17.52 5.22
N LEU A 117 6.89 16.71 6.26
CA LEU A 117 7.91 15.68 6.28
C LEU A 117 7.62 14.60 5.24
N PHE A 118 6.39 14.15 5.07
CA PHE A 118 6.04 13.18 4.04
C PHE A 118 6.42 13.70 2.65
N ASN A 119 5.99 14.91 2.30
CA ASN A 119 6.32 15.56 1.02
C ASN A 119 7.82 15.78 0.79
N ALA A 120 8.63 15.78 1.85
CA ALA A 120 10.08 15.94 1.75
C ALA A 120 10.84 14.62 1.57
N TYR A 121 10.21 13.48 1.88
CA TYR A 121 10.87 12.17 1.96
C TYR A 121 10.17 11.07 1.14
N ASP A 122 9.01 11.35 0.52
CA ASP A 122 8.23 10.38 -0.26
C ASP A 122 8.95 9.91 -1.54
N GLU A 123 9.63 10.81 -2.24
CA GLU A 123 10.38 10.50 -3.46
C GLU A 123 11.63 9.64 -3.21
N GLU A 124 12.12 9.57 -1.97
CA GLU A 124 13.34 8.86 -1.58
C GLU A 124 13.08 7.46 -0.99
N LEU A 125 11.83 7.01 -0.98
CA LEU A 125 11.46 5.72 -0.40
C LEU A 125 11.99 4.55 -1.22
N THR A 126 12.67 3.63 -0.55
CA THR A 126 13.11 2.35 -1.11
C THR A 126 12.02 1.28 -1.00
N ALA A 127 12.13 0.23 -1.81
CA ALA A 127 11.26 -0.94 -1.74
C ALA A 127 11.23 -1.60 -0.35
N ALA A 128 12.36 -1.63 0.34
CA ALA A 128 12.46 -2.17 1.69
C ALA A 128 11.66 -1.31 2.69
N GLU A 129 11.73 0.01 2.57
CA GLU A 129 10.97 0.95 3.39
C GLU A 129 9.47 0.86 3.10
N LEU A 130 9.06 0.69 1.83
CA LEU A 130 7.65 0.49 1.46
C LEU A 130 7.07 -0.81 2.05
N ILE A 131 7.86 -1.89 2.11
CA ILE A 131 7.44 -3.13 2.79
C ILE A 131 7.22 -2.88 4.29
N LEU A 132 8.08 -2.08 4.93
CA LEU A 132 7.91 -1.70 6.33
C LEU A 132 6.69 -0.79 6.51
N GLY A 133 6.50 0.19 5.63
CA GLY A 133 5.33 1.08 5.62
C GLY A 133 4.02 0.30 5.55
N PHE A 134 3.93 -0.71 4.68
CA PHE A 134 2.76 -1.59 4.61
C PHE A 134 2.53 -2.35 5.92
N LYS A 135 3.61 -2.87 6.54
CA LYS A 135 3.50 -3.57 7.82
C LYS A 135 3.04 -2.66 8.94
N ASP A 136 3.51 -1.41 8.95
CA ASP A 136 3.15 -0.43 9.96
C ASP A 136 1.72 0.10 9.73
N TRP A 137 1.32 0.29 8.48
CA TRP A 137 -0.07 0.60 8.11
C TRP A 137 -1.03 -0.52 8.59
N VAL A 138 -0.75 -1.80 8.28
CA VAL A 138 -1.56 -2.94 8.77
C VAL A 138 -1.63 -2.96 10.30
N GLN A 139 -0.56 -2.58 10.99
CA GLN A 139 -0.53 -2.52 12.45
C GLN A 139 -1.37 -1.39 13.04
N SER A 140 -1.54 -0.30 12.29
CA SER A 140 -2.38 0.82 12.72
C SER A 140 -3.87 0.47 12.70
N LEU A 141 -4.27 -0.51 11.89
CA LEU A 141 -5.64 -1.02 11.83
C LEU A 141 -6.01 -1.77 13.11
N ASP A 142 -7.27 -1.65 13.53
CA ASP A 142 -7.78 -2.46 14.64
C ASP A 142 -7.88 -3.95 14.29
N GLY A 143 -8.06 -4.80 15.30
CA GLY A 143 -8.08 -6.25 15.09
C GLY A 143 -9.22 -6.76 14.20
N GLN A 144 -10.35 -6.05 14.14
CA GLN A 144 -11.46 -6.41 13.26
C GLN A 144 -11.12 -6.07 11.81
N ALA A 145 -10.59 -4.87 11.57
CA ALA A 145 -10.13 -4.41 10.26
C ALA A 145 -9.00 -5.31 9.72
N GLN A 146 -8.02 -5.69 10.54
CA GLN A 146 -6.97 -6.63 10.13
C GLN A 146 -7.55 -7.99 9.69
N ASN A 147 -8.54 -8.51 10.41
CA ASN A 147 -9.18 -9.78 10.04
C ASN A 147 -9.99 -9.68 8.74
N ALA A 148 -10.71 -8.56 8.54
CA ALA A 148 -11.44 -8.29 7.30
C ALA A 148 -10.47 -8.15 6.12
N LEU A 149 -9.41 -7.35 6.26
CA LEU A 149 -8.36 -7.19 5.26
C LEU A 149 -7.77 -8.53 4.85
N LEU A 150 -7.38 -9.37 5.82
CA LEU A 150 -6.80 -10.67 5.53
C LEU A 150 -7.77 -11.59 4.79
N LYS A 151 -9.07 -11.54 5.11
CA LYS A 151 -10.10 -12.31 4.42
C LYS A 151 -10.24 -11.84 2.98
N ASP A 152 -10.36 -10.55 2.74
CA ASP A 152 -10.51 -9.96 1.42
C ASP A 152 -9.28 -10.24 0.53
N LEU A 153 -8.07 -10.05 1.07
CA LEU A 153 -6.81 -10.36 0.39
C LEU A 153 -6.74 -11.82 -0.04
N LYS A 154 -7.15 -12.74 0.83
CA LYS A 154 -7.19 -14.18 0.52
C LYS A 154 -8.26 -14.52 -0.51
N SER A 155 -9.45 -13.93 -0.42
CA SER A 155 -10.52 -14.09 -1.40
C SER A 155 -10.06 -13.62 -2.78
N TRP A 156 -9.41 -12.45 -2.85
CA TRP A 156 -8.87 -11.89 -4.09
C TRP A 156 -7.84 -12.81 -4.76
N LEU A 157 -6.81 -13.24 -4.01
CA LEU A 157 -5.81 -14.16 -4.54
C LEU A 157 -6.42 -15.50 -4.96
N LYS A 158 -7.35 -16.03 -4.18
CA LYS A 158 -8.02 -17.31 -4.49
C LYS A 158 -8.83 -17.19 -5.78
N ASN A 159 -9.69 -16.18 -5.88
CA ASN A 159 -10.59 -15.98 -7.02
C ASN A 159 -9.84 -15.71 -8.32
N ALA A 160 -8.68 -15.06 -8.26
CA ALA A 160 -7.80 -14.85 -9.42
C ALA A 160 -7.23 -16.16 -9.99
N ASN A 161 -7.03 -17.17 -9.14
CA ASN A 161 -6.49 -18.47 -9.53
C ASN A 161 -7.59 -19.48 -9.93
N GLU A 162 -8.87 -19.15 -9.73
CA GLU A 162 -10.00 -19.99 -10.11
C GLU A 162 -10.32 -19.83 -11.61
N LYS A 163 -10.13 -20.92 -12.37
CA LYS A 163 -10.45 -21.01 -13.80
C LYS A 163 -11.96 -21.07 -14.01
#